data_AF-V5GUN6-F1
#
_entry.id   AF-V5GUN6-F1
#
_cell.length_a   1.000
_cell.length_b   1.000
_cell.length_c   1.000
_cell.angle_alpha   90.00
_cell.angle_beta   90.00
_cell.angle_gamma   90.00
#
_symmetry.space_group_name_H-M   'P 1'
#
loop_
_entity.id
_entity.type
_entity.pdbx_description
1 polymer ?
#
loop_
_entity_poly.entity_id
_entity_poly.type
_entity_poly.pdbx_seq_one_letter_code
_entity_poly.pdbx_strand_id
1 'polypeptide(L)'
;MEEQYLKPIVLENRRSTCCWCCKKGTVSLRCVVARSAYVCKESIKLKVTIDNQGEEEVKLRVKLEQCCEFFIDRGVLGVSKDVKHLVFEYGGCHVKPHSRSKWDSSNCLIIPPMPTTLVHICRL
;
A
#
# COMPACT_ATOMS: atom_id res chain seq x y z
N MET A 1 1.95 24.00 3.74
CA MET A 1 1.48 22.60 3.61
C MET A 1 0.22 22.49 4.44
N GLU A 2 -0.90 22.03 3.88
CA GLU A 2 -2.15 21.98 4.61
C GLU A 2 -2.08 20.97 5.76
N GLU A 3 -2.57 21.33 6.94
CA GLU A 3 -2.50 20.51 8.16
C GLU A 3 -3.18 19.15 8.01
N GLN A 4 -4.14 19.04 7.08
CA GLN A 4 -4.85 17.79 6.80
C GLN A 4 -3.92 16.66 6.36
N TYR A 5 -2.83 16.97 5.66
CA TYR A 5 -1.90 15.96 5.17
C TYR A 5 -0.96 15.43 6.24
N LEU A 6 -0.84 16.13 7.37
CA LEU A 6 0.07 15.77 8.47
C LEU A 6 -0.58 14.86 9.51
N LYS A 7 -1.88 14.57 9.35
CA LYS A 7 -2.64 13.73 10.27
C LYS A 7 -2.37 12.23 10.00
N PRO A 8 -2.22 11.41 11.05
CA PRO A 8 -2.04 9.98 10.87
C PRO A 8 -3.31 9.35 10.29
N ILE A 9 -3.12 8.42 9.35
CA ILE A 9 -4.19 7.63 8.75
C ILE A 9 -4.14 6.24 9.37
N VAL A 10 -5.28 5.78 9.88
CA VAL A 10 -5.47 4.45 10.44
C VAL A 10 -6.42 3.68 9.56
N LEU A 11 -6.03 2.48 9.16
CA LEU A 11 -6.87 1.54 8.44
C LEU A 11 -6.89 0.21 9.19
N GLU A 12 -8.06 -0.38 9.34
CA GLU A 12 -8.23 -1.70 9.93
C GLU A 12 -9.11 -2.54 9.02
N ASN A 13 -8.71 -3.79 8.81
CA ASN A 13 -9.47 -4.75 8.05
C ASN A 13 -9.40 -6.11 8.75
N ARG A 14 -10.52 -6.82 8.78
CA ARG A 14 -10.63 -8.16 9.34
C ARG A 14 -11.27 -9.08 8.31
N ARG A 15 -10.61 -10.20 8.03
CA ARG A 15 -11.08 -11.21 7.09
C ARG A 15 -11.27 -12.54 7.80
N SER A 16 -12.45 -13.13 7.66
CA SER A 16 -12.72 -14.52 8.05
C SER A 16 -12.36 -15.46 6.89
N THR A 17 -11.81 -16.63 7.22
CA THR A 17 -11.36 -17.63 6.24
C THR A 17 -12.36 -18.77 6.01
N CYS A 18 -13.55 -18.75 6.63
CA CYS A 18 -14.65 -19.70 6.31
C CYS A 18 -16.06 -19.07 6.42
N CYS A 19 -17.00 -19.67 5.69
CA CYS A 19 -18.45 -19.43 5.73
C CYS A 19 -19.13 -19.98 7.02
N TRP A 20 -20.38 -19.56 7.21
CA TRP A 20 -21.34 -19.65 8.34
C TRP A 20 -21.22 -20.78 9.40
N CYS A 21 -20.51 -21.89 9.17
CA CYS A 21 -20.46 -23.03 10.11
C CYS A 21 -19.07 -23.36 10.67
N CYS A 22 -17.97 -22.77 10.18
CA CYS A 22 -16.65 -23.03 10.76
C CYS A 22 -16.25 -21.97 11.79
N LYS A 23 -15.77 -22.41 12.97
CA LYS A 23 -15.00 -21.56 13.90
C LYS A 23 -13.57 -21.26 13.39
N LYS A 24 -13.35 -21.22 12.08
CA LYS A 24 -12.03 -20.92 11.51
C LYS A 24 -11.67 -19.48 11.84
N GLY A 25 -10.53 -19.29 12.50
CA GLY A 25 -10.20 -18.01 13.09
C GLY A 25 -9.88 -16.93 12.05
N THR A 26 -9.88 -15.68 12.51
CA THR A 26 -9.85 -14.50 11.64
C THR A 26 -8.46 -13.93 11.51
N VAL A 27 -8.16 -13.36 10.35
CA VAL A 27 -6.96 -12.53 10.17
C VAL A 27 -7.37 -11.07 10.27
N SER A 28 -6.78 -10.32 11.21
CA SER A 28 -6.93 -8.86 11.24
C SER A 28 -5.62 -8.16 10.94
N LEU A 29 -5.75 -7.06 10.21
CA LEU A 29 -4.66 -6.21 9.78
C LEU A 29 -5.00 -4.77 10.17
N ARG A 30 -4.16 -4.16 10.99
CA ARG A 30 -4.26 -2.74 11.35
C ARG A 30 -3.00 -2.03 10.90
N CYS A 31 -3.17 -1.01 10.06
CA CYS A 31 -2.10 -0.18 9.50
C CYS A 31 -2.25 1.25 9.98
N VAL A 32 -1.14 1.88 10.36
CA VAL A 32 -1.07 3.29 10.72
C VAL A 32 0.05 3.94 9.94
N VAL A 33 -0.29 4.89 9.08
CA VAL A 33 0.66 5.75 8.37
C VAL A 33 0.70 7.09 9.08
N ALA A 34 1.89 7.64 9.32
CA ALA A 34 2.03 8.88 10.09
C ALA A 34 1.42 10.13 9.41
N ARG A 35 1.38 10.17 8.08
CA ARG A 35 0.87 11.27 7.26
C ARG A 35 0.53 10.80 5.85
N SER A 36 -0.13 11.62 5.03
CA SER A 36 -0.51 11.24 3.65
C SER A 36 0.34 11.87 2.56
N ALA A 37 1.05 12.96 2.85
CA ALA A 37 1.94 13.62 1.90
C ALA A 37 3.41 13.34 2.26
N TYR A 38 4.19 12.98 1.24
CA TYR A 38 5.61 12.69 1.36
C TYR A 38 6.35 13.26 0.15
N VAL A 39 7.63 13.56 0.31
CA VAL A 39 8.52 13.92 -0.80
C VAL A 39 9.40 12.75 -1.22
N CYS A 40 10.00 12.85 -2.41
CA CYS A 40 11.00 11.88 -2.86
C CYS A 40 12.18 11.83 -1.87
N LYS A 41 12.75 10.63 -1.71
CA LYS A 41 13.81 10.26 -0.76
C LYS A 41 13.40 10.27 0.71
N GLU A 42 12.15 10.57 1.02
CA GLU A 42 11.60 10.46 2.35
C GLU A 42 11.18 9.02 2.66
N SER A 43 11.23 8.63 3.94
CA SER A 43 10.72 7.34 4.39
C SER A 43 9.28 7.42 4.88
N ILE A 44 8.44 6.53 4.36
CA ILE A 44 7.07 6.32 4.82
C ILE A 44 7.09 5.60 6.17
N LYS A 45 6.60 6.31 7.19
CA LYS A 45 6.42 5.77 8.55
C LYS A 45 5.13 4.96 8.64
N LEU A 46 5.25 3.67 8.38
CA LEU A 46 4.15 2.71 8.49
C LEU A 46 4.34 1.81 9.71
N LYS A 47 3.31 1.69 10.54
CA LYS A 47 3.18 0.70 11.62
C LYS A 47 2.07 -0.27 11.27
N VAL A 48 2.34 -1.56 11.42
CA VAL A 48 1.41 -2.63 11.09
C VAL A 48 1.27 -3.56 12.28
N THR A 49 0.04 -3.95 12.60
CA THR A 49 -0.28 -5.03 13.52
C THR A 49 -1.07 -6.07 12.77
N ILE A 50 -0.57 -7.31 12.78
CA ILE A 50 -1.23 -8.47 12.18
C ILE A 50 -1.62 -9.39 13.31
N ASP A 51 -2.89 -9.75 13.39
CA ASP A 51 -3.39 -10.78 14.28
C ASP A 51 -3.89 -11.95 13.43
N ASN A 52 -3.10 -13.01 13.37
CA ASN A 52 -3.44 -14.21 12.61
C ASN A 52 -4.08 -15.23 13.57
N GLN A 53 -5.40 -15.21 13.70
CA GLN A 53 -6.13 -16.28 14.39
C GLN A 53 -6.53 -17.42 13.45
N GLY A 54 -6.13 -17.36 12.18
CA GLY A 54 -6.36 -18.43 11.21
C GLY A 54 -5.44 -19.64 11.42
N GLU A 55 -5.68 -20.67 10.61
CA GLU A 55 -4.94 -21.95 10.63
C GLU A 55 -3.72 -21.93 9.69
N GLU A 56 -3.64 -20.95 8.77
CA GLU A 56 -2.58 -20.83 7.76
C GLU A 56 -1.59 -19.72 8.11
N GLU A 57 -0.36 -19.85 7.63
CA GLU A 57 0.63 -18.76 7.70
C GLU A 57 0.27 -17.61 6.76
N VAL A 58 0.43 -16.37 7.23
CA VAL A 58 0.22 -15.16 6.43
C VAL A 58 1.50 -14.34 6.35
N LYS A 59 1.65 -13.49 5.34
CA LYS A 59 2.79 -12.57 5.22
C LYS A 59 2.36 -11.15 4.93
N LEU A 60 3.09 -10.18 5.48
CA LEU A 60 2.88 -8.77 5.15
C LEU A 60 3.39 -8.48 3.75
N ARG A 61 2.58 -7.81 2.94
CA ARG A 61 2.97 -7.28 1.63
C ARG A 61 2.61 -5.80 1.59
N VAL A 62 3.60 -4.94 1.35
CA VAL A 62 3.40 -3.49 1.19
C VAL A 62 3.84 -3.10 -0.21
N LYS A 63 3.01 -2.34 -0.92
CA LYS A 63 3.31 -1.84 -2.26
C LYS A 63 3.10 -0.34 -2.32
N LEU A 64 3.99 0.35 -3.01
CA LEU A 64 3.74 1.68 -3.53
C LEU A 64 3.49 1.56 -5.02
N GLU A 65 2.31 1.96 -5.47
CA GLU A 65 1.93 1.96 -6.89
C GLU A 65 1.70 3.41 -7.33
N GLN A 66 2.31 3.79 -8.43
CA GLN A 66 2.05 5.05 -9.11
C GLN A 66 0.92 4.83 -10.10
N CYS A 67 -0.22 5.46 -9.85
CA CYS A 67 -1.33 5.53 -10.81
C CYS A 67 -1.17 6.79 -11.64
N CYS A 68 -0.99 6.63 -12.95
CA CYS A 68 -0.93 7.73 -13.90
C CYS A 68 -2.14 7.66 -14.81
N GLU A 69 -2.92 8.73 -14.83
CA GLU A 69 -4.06 8.92 -15.73
C GLU A 69 -3.67 10.02 -16.71
N PHE A 70 -3.78 9.74 -18.01
CA PHE A 70 -3.46 10.70 -19.06
C PHE A 70 -4.62 10.83 -20.04
N PHE A 71 -4.88 12.07 -20.43
CA PHE A 71 -5.78 12.43 -21.50
C PHE A 71 -4.95 12.98 -22.67
N ILE A 72 -5.08 12.35 -23.83
CA ILE A 72 -4.45 12.76 -25.07
C ILE A 72 -5.51 13.45 -25.91
N ASP A 73 -5.41 14.76 -26.02
CA ASP A 73 -6.26 15.53 -26.92
C ASP A 73 -5.90 15.19 -28.37
N ARG A 74 -6.91 14.74 -29.12
CA ARG A 74 -6.84 14.47 -30.57
C ARG A 74 -7.98 15.17 -31.31
N GLY A 75 -8.42 16.33 -30.81
CA GLY A 75 -9.59 17.05 -31.32
C GLY A 75 -10.89 16.45 -30.77
N VAL A 76 -11.87 16.20 -31.64
CA VAL A 76 -13.24 15.80 -31.23
C VAL A 76 -13.29 14.43 -30.52
N LEU A 77 -12.24 13.61 -30.63
CA LEU A 77 -12.12 12.30 -30.01
C LEU A 77 -10.82 12.21 -29.19
N GLY A 78 -10.83 12.82 -28.00
CA GLY A 78 -9.76 12.62 -27.03
C GLY A 78 -9.66 11.16 -26.58
N VAL A 79 -8.45 10.76 -26.15
CA VAL A 79 -8.18 9.40 -25.66
C VAL A 79 -7.70 9.46 -24.22
N SER A 80 -8.40 8.80 -23.31
CA SER A 80 -7.93 8.58 -21.94
C SER A 80 -7.17 7.26 -21.84
N LYS A 81 -6.12 7.22 -21.03
CA LYS A 81 -5.38 6.01 -20.72
C LYS A 81 -4.89 6.05 -19.27
N ASP A 82 -5.05 4.93 -18.60
CA ASP A 82 -4.63 4.75 -17.21
C ASP A 82 -3.52 3.69 -17.15
N VAL A 83 -2.45 3.98 -16.42
CA VAL A 83 -1.33 3.06 -16.22
C VAL A 83 -0.96 3.02 -14.75
N LYS A 84 -0.73 1.80 -14.25
CA LYS A 84 -0.23 1.56 -12.90
C LYS A 84 1.20 1.05 -12.97
N HIS A 85 2.11 1.71 -12.27
CA HIS A 85 3.51 1.31 -12.15
C HIS A 85 3.81 0.91 -10.71
N LEU A 86 4.34 -0.29 -10.51
CA LEU A 86 4.86 -0.70 -9.20
C LEU A 86 6.17 0.05 -8.93
N VAL A 87 6.17 0.91 -7.91
CA VAL A 87 7.33 1.71 -7.51
C VAL A 87 8.27 0.87 -6.65
N PHE A 88 7.73 0.26 -5.60
CA PHE A 88 8.43 -0.70 -4.78
C PHE A 88 7.47 -1.69 -4.16
N GLU A 89 8.01 -2.83 -3.74
CA GLU A 89 7.32 -3.83 -2.96
C GLU A 89 8.20 -4.29 -1.80
N TYR A 90 7.60 -4.33 -0.61
CA TYR A 90 8.18 -4.94 0.58
C TYR A 90 7.42 -6.22 0.92
N GLY A 91 8.18 -7.32 1.10
CA GLY A 91 7.69 -8.57 1.65
C GLY A 91 8.21 -8.74 3.08
N GLY A 92 7.30 -8.86 4.04
CA GLY A 92 7.63 -9.15 5.43
C GLY A 92 7.77 -10.65 5.70
N CYS A 93 8.20 -10.96 6.92
CA CYS A 93 8.27 -12.33 7.42
C CYS A 93 6.88 -12.97 7.53
N HIS A 94 6.88 -14.30 7.56
CA HIS A 94 5.68 -15.09 7.82
C HIS A 94 5.22 -14.91 9.27
N VAL A 95 3.90 -14.78 9.44
CA VAL A 95 3.19 -14.71 10.72
C VAL A 95 2.50 -16.06 10.89
N LYS A 96 2.92 -16.79 11.92
CA LYS A 96 2.42 -18.14 12.21
C LYS A 96 0.93 -18.15 12.53
N PRO A 97 0.24 -19.28 12.36
CA PRO A 97 -1.12 -19.46 12.86
C PRO A 97 -1.22 -19.13 14.35
N HIS A 98 -2.39 -18.64 14.76
CA HIS A 98 -2.72 -18.27 16.15
C HIS A 98 -1.69 -17.35 16.82
N SER A 99 -1.07 -16.45 16.04
CA SER A 99 -0.03 -15.55 16.53
C SER A 99 -0.25 -14.11 16.10
N ARG A 100 0.33 -13.19 16.85
CA ARG A 100 0.28 -11.76 16.59
C ARG A 100 1.67 -11.24 16.27
N SER A 101 1.78 -10.44 15.22
CA SER A 101 3.01 -9.77 14.82
C SER A 101 2.81 -8.26 14.77
N LYS A 102 3.84 -7.53 15.20
CA LYS A 102 3.94 -6.09 15.00
C LYS A 102 5.14 -5.83 14.13
N TRP A 103 4.96 -4.97 13.14
CA TRP A 103 5.99 -4.56 12.23
C TRP A 103 5.97 -3.05 12.09
N ASP A 104 7.13 -2.44 12.00
CA ASP A 104 7.25 -1.05 11.58
C ASP A 104 8.28 -0.94 10.45
N SER A 105 8.09 0.11 9.65
CA SER A 105 8.95 0.38 8.51
C SER A 105 10.43 0.60 8.87
N SER A 106 10.81 0.99 10.10
CA SER A 106 12.21 1.23 10.49
C SER A 106 13.07 2.04 9.49
N ASN A 107 12.44 2.91 8.68
CA ASN A 107 13.01 3.65 7.55
C ASN A 107 13.22 2.92 6.21
N CYS A 108 12.77 1.67 6.03
CA CYS A 108 13.02 0.88 4.82
C CYS A 108 12.12 1.25 3.62
N LEU A 109 10.97 1.89 3.85
CA LEU A 109 10.03 2.30 2.80
C LEU A 109 10.40 3.69 2.26
N ILE A 110 11.49 3.79 1.50
CA ILE A 110 11.99 5.05 0.94
C ILE A 110 11.32 5.30 -0.41
N ILE A 111 10.73 6.48 -0.59
CA ILE A 111 10.15 6.90 -1.87
C ILE A 111 11.29 7.24 -2.83
N PRO A 112 11.43 6.54 -3.97
CA PRO A 112 12.46 6.89 -4.94
C PRO A 112 12.10 8.19 -5.66
N PRO A 113 13.05 8.80 -6.39
CA PRO A 113 12.71 9.84 -7.37
C PRO A 113 11.66 9.30 -8.36
N MET A 114 10.48 9.89 -8.33
CA MET A 114 9.36 9.52 -9.21
C MET A 114 9.33 10.48 -10.40
N PRO A 115 9.63 10.03 -11.64
CA PRO A 115 9.48 10.90 -12.80
C PRO A 115 8.01 11.31 -12.93
N THR A 116 7.78 12.61 -13.09
CA THR A 116 6.44 13.21 -13.24
C THR A 116 5.80 12.87 -14.59
N THR A 117 6.59 12.37 -15.55
CA THR A 117 6.17 12.19 -16.94
C THR A 117 6.91 11.04 -17.62
N LEU A 118 6.13 10.08 -18.11
CA LEU A 118 6.19 9.41 -19.43
C LEU A 118 7.54 9.27 -20.16
N VAL A 119 8.63 8.91 -19.48
CA VAL A 119 9.77 8.32 -20.18
C VAL A 119 9.24 7.05 -20.86
N HIS A 120 9.26 7.04 -22.21
CA HIS A 120 8.72 6.01 -23.13
C HIS A 120 7.26 6.10 -23.63
N ILE A 121 6.42 7.04 -23.18
CA ILE A 121 5.06 7.21 -23.76
C ILE A 121 4.96 8.47 -24.63
N CYS A 122 5.62 9.57 -24.24
CA CYS A 122 5.77 10.74 -25.10
C CYS A 122 7.20 10.76 -25.64
N ARG A 123 7.36 10.66 -26.98
CA ARG A 123 8.58 11.16 -27.62
C ARG A 123 8.44 12.68 -27.62
N LEU A 124 9.12 13.36 -26.71
CA LEU A 124 9.33 14.81 -26.80
C LEU A 124 10.24 15.10 -28.00
#